data_AF-A0A7S2IZ28-F1
#
_entry.id   AF-A0A7S2IZ28-F1
#
_cell.length_a   1.000
_cell.length_b   1.000
_cell.length_c   1.000
_cell.angle_alpha   90.00
_cell.angle_beta   90.00
_cell.angle_gamma   90.00
#
_symmetry.space_group_name_H-M   'P 1'
#
loop_
_entity.id
_entity.type
_entity.pdbx_description
1 polymer ?
#
loop_
_entity_poly.entity_id
_entity_poly.type
_entity_poly.pdbx_seq_one_letter_code
_entity_poly.pdbx_strand_id
1 'polypeptide(L)'
;TSSMKPLLSSMLLMFLVVYIVGIYLTQLVLNHRLSLQCDASAMAVAASTQAGPCFDVIAMVEHFGDVGSAVLGLFQAVTGGVDWGDMVRPLMQQISPIMGVLFSFYIVFTALALMNIVTGVFVETALAKGHEDKDVYMINHLRDLFLTLDLNHNGIISWSELQEHLDNPKLTTFLKEIDLDVSEASGLFRLLDKDQSGMIDAD
;
A
#
# COMPACT_ATOMS: atom_id res chain seq x y z
N THR A 1 13.47 4.01 5.46
CA THR A 1 13.83 2.85 4.60
C THR A 1 13.32 1.50 5.12
N SER A 2 12.63 1.42 6.27
CA SER A 2 12.09 0.14 6.80
C SER A 2 10.82 -0.34 6.08
N SER A 3 9.95 0.58 5.65
CA SER A 3 8.61 0.26 5.13
C SER A 3 8.49 -0.13 3.66
N MET A 4 9.56 0.06 2.88
CA MET A 4 9.54 -0.32 1.46
C MET A 4 9.69 -1.83 1.26
N LYS A 5 10.29 -2.55 2.22
CA LYS A 5 10.55 -4.00 2.08
C LYS A 5 9.25 -4.83 2.03
N PRO A 6 8.26 -4.62 2.92
CA PRO A 6 6.98 -5.34 2.85
C PRO A 6 6.16 -4.98 1.60
N LEU A 7 6.20 -3.71 1.18
CA LEU A 7 5.53 -3.23 -0.02
C LEU A 7 6.09 -3.89 -1.28
N LEU A 8 7.40 -3.88 -1.44
CA LEU A 8 8.10 -4.55 -2.55
C LEU A 8 7.83 -6.05 -2.58
N SER A 9 7.79 -6.70 -1.40
CA SER A 9 7.47 -8.13 -1.31
C SER A 9 6.04 -8.43 -1.76
N SER A 10 5.09 -7.57 -1.40
CA SER A 10 3.69 -7.69 -1.80
C SER A 10 3.49 -7.44 -3.30
N MET A 11 4.19 -6.45 -3.85
CA MET A 11 4.19 -6.17 -5.29
C MET A 11 4.79 -7.33 -6.10
N LEU A 12 5.89 -7.92 -5.61
CA LEU A 12 6.51 -9.07 -6.25
C LEU A 12 5.61 -10.31 -6.20
N LEU A 13 4.97 -10.57 -5.06
CA LEU A 13 3.98 -11.66 -4.94
C LEU A 13 2.81 -11.46 -5.90
N MET A 14 2.31 -10.22 -6.01
CA MET A 14 1.23 -9.91 -6.95
C MET A 14 1.66 -10.13 -8.41
N PHE A 15 2.84 -9.64 -8.79
CA PHE A 15 3.37 -9.87 -10.14
C PHE A 15 3.53 -11.37 -10.43
N LEU A 16 4.00 -12.15 -9.45
CA LEU A 16 4.11 -13.60 -9.56
C LEU A 16 2.73 -14.26 -9.78
N VAL A 17 1.69 -13.83 -9.06
CA VAL A 17 0.32 -14.33 -9.26
C VAL A 17 -0.18 -14.02 -10.67
N VAL A 18 -0.02 -12.78 -11.15
CA VAL A 18 -0.40 -12.42 -12.52
C VAL A 18 0.36 -13.27 -13.54
N TYR A 19 1.65 -13.48 -13.34
CA TYR A 19 2.49 -14.31 -14.21
C TYR A 19 2.04 -15.77 -14.25
N ILE A 20 1.75 -16.37 -13.09
CA ILE A 20 1.27 -17.77 -13.00
C ILE A 20 -0.09 -17.91 -13.69
N VAL A 21 -1.02 -16.99 -13.47
CA VAL A 21 -2.34 -17.01 -14.13
C VAL A 21 -2.19 -16.78 -15.64
N GLY A 22 -1.29 -15.89 -16.06
CA GLY A 22 -0.96 -15.68 -17.47
C GLY A 22 -0.46 -16.94 -18.14
N ILE A 23 0.51 -17.65 -17.53
CA ILE A 23 0.99 -18.95 -18.02
C ILE A 23 -0.17 -19.95 -18.13
N TYR A 24 -0.98 -20.08 -17.08
CA TYR A 24 -2.09 -21.01 -17.05
C TYR A 24 -3.07 -20.76 -18.20
N LEU A 25 -3.49 -19.51 -18.41
CA LEU A 25 -4.43 -19.14 -19.47
C LEU A 25 -3.83 -19.33 -20.87
N THR A 26 -2.56 -18.96 -21.08
CA THR A 26 -1.87 -19.22 -22.34
C THR A 26 -1.79 -20.72 -22.63
N GLN A 27 -1.44 -21.54 -21.62
CA GLN A 27 -1.41 -23.00 -21.78
C GLN A 27 -2.79 -23.59 -22.05
N LEU A 28 -3.82 -23.09 -21.39
CA LEU A 28 -5.20 -23.50 -21.59
C LEU A 28 -5.66 -23.23 -23.03
N VAL A 29 -5.45 -22.02 -23.53
CA VAL A 29 -5.80 -21.62 -24.89
C VAL A 29 -4.97 -22.37 -25.92
N LEU A 30 -3.68 -22.58 -25.67
CA LEU A 30 -2.81 -23.39 -26.52
C LEU A 30 -3.32 -24.84 -26.63
N ASN A 31 -3.65 -25.47 -25.51
CA ASN A 31 -4.16 -26.85 -25.50
C ASN A 31 -5.49 -26.96 -26.25
N HIS A 32 -6.39 -26.00 -26.10
CA HIS A 32 -7.66 -25.95 -26.82
C HIS A 32 -7.47 -25.74 -28.34
N ARG A 33 -6.54 -24.86 -28.72
CA ARG A 33 -6.17 -24.65 -30.13
C ARG A 33 -5.62 -25.94 -30.76
N LEU A 34 -4.77 -26.66 -30.03
CA LEU A 34 -4.17 -27.92 -30.50
C LEU A 34 -5.19 -29.04 -30.61
N SER A 35 -6.16 -29.13 -29.68
CA SER A 35 -7.20 -30.17 -29.74
C SER A 35 -8.13 -30.00 -30.94
N LEU A 36 -8.33 -28.75 -31.39
CA LEU A 36 -9.10 -28.42 -32.59
C LEU A 36 -8.27 -28.46 -33.90
N GLN A 37 -6.97 -28.77 -33.81
CA GLN A 37 -6.04 -28.76 -34.96
C GLN A 37 -6.00 -27.39 -35.68
N CYS A 38 -6.23 -26.29 -34.95
CA CYS A 38 -6.24 -24.94 -35.51
C CYS A 38 -4.80 -24.43 -35.71
N ASP A 39 -4.18 -24.80 -36.82
CA ASP A 39 -2.90 -24.21 -37.24
C ASP A 39 -3.09 -22.79 -37.82
N ALA A 40 -1.99 -22.15 -38.21
CA ALA A 40 -2.04 -20.79 -38.76
C ALA A 40 -2.86 -20.70 -40.06
N SER A 41 -2.86 -21.75 -40.89
CA SER A 41 -3.61 -21.79 -42.14
C SER A 41 -5.11 -21.95 -41.89
N ALA A 42 -5.48 -22.84 -40.96
CA ALA A 42 -6.85 -23.07 -40.53
C ALA A 42 -7.46 -21.81 -39.91
N MET A 43 -6.69 -21.10 -39.06
CA MET A 43 -7.13 -19.81 -38.50
C MET A 43 -7.29 -18.73 -39.58
N ALA A 44 -6.42 -18.67 -40.58
CA ALA A 44 -6.56 -17.70 -41.69
C ALA A 44 -7.82 -17.98 -42.55
N VAL A 45 -8.12 -19.25 -42.80
CA VAL A 45 -9.36 -19.65 -43.49
C VAL A 45 -10.58 -19.31 -42.63
N ALA A 46 -10.55 -19.61 -41.33
CA ALA A 46 -11.62 -19.29 -40.41
C ALA A 46 -11.87 -17.77 -40.30
N ALA A 47 -10.82 -16.95 -40.29
CA ALA A 47 -10.92 -15.50 -40.27
C ALA A 47 -11.59 -14.94 -41.54
N SER A 48 -11.30 -15.50 -42.72
CA SER A 48 -11.90 -15.06 -43.99
C SER A 48 -13.35 -15.51 -44.16
N THR A 49 -13.70 -16.69 -43.64
CA THR A 49 -15.05 -17.25 -43.70
C THR A 49 -15.95 -16.84 -42.53
N GLN A 50 -15.37 -16.27 -41.47
CA GLN A 50 -16.03 -15.91 -40.21
C GLN A 50 -16.84 -17.05 -39.59
N ALA A 51 -16.35 -18.27 -39.76
CA ALA A 51 -17.09 -19.47 -39.38
C ALA A 51 -16.16 -20.59 -38.93
N GLY A 52 -16.74 -21.50 -38.12
CA GLY A 52 -16.08 -22.72 -37.67
C GLY A 52 -15.35 -22.56 -36.33
N PRO A 53 -14.93 -23.69 -35.74
CA PRO A 53 -14.39 -23.72 -34.37
C PRO A 53 -13.08 -22.93 -34.24
N CYS A 54 -12.28 -22.81 -35.31
CA CYS A 54 -11.06 -22.02 -35.28
C CYS A 54 -11.30 -20.50 -35.34
N PHE A 55 -12.50 -20.04 -35.72
CA PHE A 55 -12.86 -18.62 -35.69
C PHE A 55 -12.99 -18.15 -34.24
N ASP A 56 -13.66 -18.94 -33.40
CA ASP A 56 -13.86 -18.63 -31.98
C ASP A 56 -12.54 -18.62 -31.18
N VAL A 57 -11.55 -19.39 -31.63
CA VAL A 57 -10.19 -19.41 -31.04
C VAL A 57 -9.44 -18.09 -31.25
N ILE A 58 -9.75 -17.32 -32.30
CA ILE A 58 -9.04 -16.07 -32.62
C ILE A 58 -9.17 -15.07 -31.46
N ALA A 59 -10.37 -14.91 -30.91
CA ALA A 59 -10.62 -14.01 -29.78
C ALA A 59 -9.83 -14.41 -28.52
N MET A 60 -9.62 -15.71 -28.30
CA MET A 60 -8.80 -16.17 -27.18
C MET A 60 -7.31 -15.91 -27.43
N VAL A 61 -6.85 -16.10 -28.67
CA VAL A 61 -5.44 -15.89 -29.05
C VAL A 61 -5.06 -14.42 -28.99
N GLU A 62 -5.99 -13.50 -29.24
CA GLU A 62 -5.77 -12.05 -29.09
C GLU A 62 -5.32 -11.69 -27.67
N HIS A 63 -5.91 -12.31 -26.65
CA HIS A 63 -5.60 -12.02 -25.25
C HIS A 63 -4.57 -12.99 -24.63
N PHE A 64 -4.55 -14.24 -25.07
CA PHE A 64 -3.82 -15.33 -24.42
C PHE A 64 -2.89 -16.10 -25.37
N GLY A 65 -2.60 -15.56 -26.56
CA GLY A 65 -1.76 -16.22 -27.57
C GLY A 65 -0.32 -16.47 -27.13
N ASP A 66 0.22 -15.60 -26.28
CA ASP A 66 1.51 -15.74 -25.63
C ASP A 66 1.44 -15.23 -24.18
N VAL A 67 2.45 -15.60 -23.38
CA VAL A 67 2.50 -15.29 -21.95
C VAL A 67 2.60 -13.77 -21.71
N GLY A 68 3.33 -13.04 -22.56
CA GLY A 68 3.49 -11.60 -22.41
C GLY A 68 2.18 -10.86 -22.63
N SER A 69 1.48 -11.20 -23.71
CA SER A 69 0.14 -10.67 -24.01
C SER A 69 -0.88 -11.02 -22.92
N ALA A 70 -0.84 -12.25 -22.40
CA ALA A 70 -1.71 -12.66 -21.29
C ALA A 70 -1.45 -11.86 -20.02
N VAL A 71 -0.18 -11.70 -19.62
CA VAL A 71 0.20 -10.93 -18.43
C VAL A 71 -0.20 -9.45 -18.57
N LEU A 72 0.03 -8.86 -19.74
CA LEU A 72 -0.38 -7.48 -20.02
C LEU A 72 -1.90 -7.33 -19.99
N GLY A 73 -2.64 -8.22 -20.64
CA GLY A 73 -4.10 -8.20 -20.65
C GLY A 73 -4.69 -8.38 -19.25
N LEU A 74 -4.16 -9.29 -18.45
CA LEU A 74 -4.56 -9.48 -17.05
C LEU A 74 -4.29 -8.23 -16.21
N PHE A 75 -3.15 -7.57 -16.41
CA PHE A 75 -2.86 -6.28 -15.77
C PHE A 75 -3.85 -5.20 -16.21
N GLN A 76 -4.17 -5.10 -17.50
CA GLN A 76 -5.16 -4.16 -18.04
C GLN A 76 -6.56 -4.43 -17.45
N ALA A 77 -6.96 -5.69 -17.33
CA ALA A 77 -8.25 -6.09 -16.78
C ALA A 77 -8.43 -5.63 -15.32
N VAL A 78 -7.36 -5.70 -14.52
CA VAL A 78 -7.38 -5.28 -13.11
C VAL A 78 -7.31 -3.75 -12.98
N THR A 79 -6.57 -3.09 -13.85
CA THR A 79 -6.37 -1.62 -13.81
C THR A 79 -7.44 -0.83 -14.56
N GLY A 80 -8.38 -1.50 -15.23
CA GLY A 80 -9.46 -0.88 -16.00
C GLY A 80 -9.07 -0.45 -17.41
N GLY A 81 -7.98 -0.98 -17.97
CA GLY A 81 -7.56 -0.74 -19.35
C GLY A 81 -8.37 -1.51 -20.40
N VAL A 82 -8.93 -2.67 -20.03
CA VAL A 82 -9.83 -3.48 -20.87
C VAL A 82 -10.94 -4.07 -20.01
N ASP A 83 -12.12 -4.28 -20.59
CA ASP A 83 -13.20 -4.99 -19.90
C ASP A 83 -12.81 -6.47 -19.75
N TRP A 84 -12.68 -6.91 -18.50
CA TRP A 84 -12.34 -8.30 -18.17
C TRP A 84 -13.39 -9.29 -18.68
N GLY A 85 -14.64 -8.85 -18.85
CA GLY A 85 -15.75 -9.59 -19.41
C GLY A 85 -15.52 -9.98 -20.88
N ASP A 86 -14.87 -9.12 -21.66
CA ASP A 86 -14.56 -9.40 -23.06
C ASP A 86 -13.43 -10.44 -23.18
N MET A 87 -12.48 -10.44 -22.24
CA MET A 87 -11.42 -11.46 -22.19
C MET A 87 -11.94 -12.84 -21.78
N VAL A 88 -12.85 -12.91 -20.79
CA VAL A 88 -13.30 -14.20 -20.23
C VAL A 88 -14.44 -14.84 -21.02
N ARG A 89 -15.26 -14.05 -21.73
CA ARG A 89 -16.40 -14.55 -22.51
C ARG A 89 -16.03 -15.67 -23.50
N PRO A 90 -14.98 -15.56 -24.34
CA PRO A 90 -14.62 -16.65 -25.24
C PRO A 90 -14.16 -17.91 -24.48
N LEU A 91 -13.49 -17.76 -23.33
CA LEU A 91 -13.11 -18.90 -22.48
C LEU A 91 -14.34 -19.62 -21.90
N MET A 92 -15.36 -18.86 -21.50
CA MET A 92 -16.61 -19.43 -20.96
C MET A 92 -17.41 -20.19 -22.00
N GLN A 93 -17.48 -19.64 -23.22
CA GLN A 93 -18.31 -20.19 -24.30
C GLN A 93 -17.68 -21.43 -24.93
N GLN A 94 -16.35 -21.47 -25.05
CA GLN A 94 -15.66 -22.47 -25.87
C GLN A 94 -14.91 -23.52 -25.05
N ILE A 95 -14.52 -23.20 -23.81
CA ILE A 95 -13.77 -24.11 -22.95
C ILE A 95 -14.67 -24.62 -21.81
N SER A 96 -15.09 -23.72 -20.93
CA SER A 96 -15.98 -24.09 -19.82
C SER A 96 -16.55 -22.85 -19.10
N PRO A 97 -17.85 -22.82 -18.76
CA PRO A 97 -18.45 -21.74 -17.99
C PRO A 97 -17.77 -21.47 -16.64
N ILE A 98 -17.11 -22.46 -16.04
CA ILE A 98 -16.39 -22.30 -14.76
C ILE A 98 -15.25 -21.27 -14.84
N MET A 99 -14.72 -21.03 -16.04
CA MET A 99 -13.69 -20.02 -16.27
C MET A 99 -14.16 -18.63 -15.86
N GLY A 100 -15.46 -18.34 -16.01
CA GLY A 100 -16.05 -17.09 -15.51
C GLY A 100 -15.85 -16.91 -14.01
N VAL A 101 -16.16 -17.95 -13.23
CA VAL A 101 -16.02 -17.92 -11.76
C VAL A 101 -14.56 -17.77 -11.35
N LEU A 102 -13.65 -18.52 -11.98
CA LEU A 102 -12.21 -18.46 -11.68
C LEU A 102 -11.62 -17.09 -12.02
N PHE A 103 -11.98 -16.52 -13.17
CA PHE A 103 -11.49 -15.22 -13.59
C PHE A 103 -12.06 -14.10 -12.72
N SER A 104 -13.34 -14.16 -12.34
CA SER A 104 -13.93 -13.20 -11.39
C SER A 104 -13.24 -13.25 -10.03
N PHE A 105 -12.91 -14.44 -9.52
CA PHE A 105 -12.15 -14.58 -8.28
C PHE A 105 -10.75 -13.94 -8.41
N TYR A 106 -10.06 -14.17 -9.53
CA TYR A 106 -8.78 -13.52 -9.82
C TYR A 106 -8.90 -11.98 -9.82
N ILE A 107 -9.92 -11.41 -10.48
CA ILE A 107 -10.13 -9.97 -10.54
C ILE A 107 -10.38 -9.39 -9.14
N VAL A 108 -11.31 -9.98 -8.37
CA VAL A 108 -11.63 -9.51 -7.01
C VAL A 108 -10.41 -9.59 -6.10
N PHE A 109 -9.72 -10.73 -6.11
CA PHE A 109 -8.53 -10.93 -5.28
C PHE A 109 -7.42 -9.92 -5.61
N THR A 110 -7.12 -9.74 -6.90
CA THR A 110 -6.04 -8.85 -7.33
C THR A 110 -6.38 -7.38 -7.11
N ALA A 111 -7.64 -6.98 -7.34
CA ALA A 111 -8.12 -5.63 -7.06
C ALA A 111 -8.06 -5.30 -5.56
N LEU A 112 -8.50 -6.22 -4.69
CA LEU A 112 -8.40 -6.05 -3.24
C LEU A 112 -6.94 -6.02 -2.77
N ALA A 113 -6.07 -6.87 -3.32
CA ALA A 113 -4.65 -6.87 -3.02
C ALA A 113 -3.99 -5.53 -3.39
N LEU A 114 -4.29 -4.99 -4.58
CA LEU A 114 -3.83 -3.67 -5.01
C LEU A 114 -4.34 -2.56 -4.08
N MET A 115 -5.64 -2.58 -3.75
CA MET A 115 -6.22 -1.61 -2.82
C MET A 115 -5.55 -1.68 -1.45
N ASN A 116 -5.23 -2.87 -0.93
CA ASN A 116 -4.53 -3.03 0.35
C ASN A 116 -3.10 -2.50 0.30
N ILE A 117 -2.39 -2.69 -0.82
CA ILE A 117 -1.05 -2.13 -1.05
C ILE A 117 -1.12 -0.59 -1.01
N VAL A 118 -2.06 -0.01 -1.76
CA VAL A 118 -2.24 1.46 -1.83
C VAL A 118 -2.68 2.02 -0.48
N THR A 119 -3.66 1.39 0.17
CA THR A 119 -4.16 1.79 1.50
C THR A 119 -3.05 1.71 2.54
N GLY A 120 -2.20 0.68 2.51
CA GLY A 120 -1.06 0.56 3.42
C GLY A 120 -0.12 1.76 3.34
N VAL A 121 0.20 2.22 2.13
CA VAL A 121 1.05 3.41 1.91
C VAL A 121 0.37 4.69 2.43
N PHE A 122 -0.93 4.86 2.17
CA PHE A 122 -1.66 6.03 2.65
C PHE A 122 -1.81 6.05 4.17
N VAL A 123 -2.13 4.92 4.79
CA VAL A 123 -2.24 4.80 6.25
C VAL A 123 -0.91 5.08 6.91
N GLU A 124 0.19 4.55 6.38
CA GLU A 124 1.52 4.84 6.92
C GLU A 124 1.89 6.32 6.81
N THR A 125 1.58 6.96 5.68
CA THR A 125 1.81 8.40 5.49
C THR A 125 0.96 9.22 6.46
N ALA A 126 -0.31 8.85 6.64
CA ALA A 126 -1.22 9.53 7.57
C ALA A 126 -0.78 9.37 9.03
N LEU A 127 -0.33 8.18 9.43
CA LEU A 127 0.21 7.92 10.76
C LEU A 127 1.51 8.68 11.00
N ALA A 128 2.45 8.66 10.06
CA ALA A 128 3.71 9.38 10.17
C ALA A 128 3.49 10.89 10.36
N LYS A 129 2.57 11.47 9.58
CA LYS A 129 2.19 12.89 9.74
C LYS A 129 1.48 13.16 11.06
N GLY A 130 0.58 12.27 11.49
CA GLY A 130 -0.08 12.39 12.79
C GLY A 130 0.89 12.35 13.98
N HIS A 131 1.97 11.57 13.88
CA HIS A 131 3.04 11.55 14.89
C HIS A 131 3.85 12.85 14.87
N GLU A 132 4.25 13.35 13.71
CA GLU A 132 4.98 14.61 13.58
C GLU A 132 4.16 15.79 14.12
N ASP A 133 2.88 15.89 13.77
CA ASP A 133 1.99 16.94 14.25
C ASP A 133 1.82 16.88 15.79
N LYS A 134 1.77 15.66 16.36
CA LYS A 134 1.68 15.45 17.82
C LYS A 134 2.98 15.86 18.52
N ASP A 135 4.13 15.52 17.96
CA ASP A 135 5.44 15.85 18.53
C ASP A 135 5.69 17.37 18.50
N VAL A 136 5.36 18.03 17.39
CA VAL A 136 5.45 19.50 17.26
C VAL A 136 4.47 20.21 18.21
N TYR A 137 3.22 19.74 18.29
CA TYR A 137 2.24 20.27 19.24
C TYR A 137 2.73 20.13 20.69
N MET A 138 3.26 18.96 21.05
CA MET A 138 3.78 18.68 22.39
C MET A 138 4.98 19.57 22.74
N ILE A 139 5.92 19.77 21.81
CA ILE A 139 7.09 20.65 22.02
C ILE A 139 6.66 22.10 22.19
N ASN A 140 5.73 22.60 21.37
CA ASN A 140 5.24 23.98 21.48
C ASN A 140 4.47 24.20 22.78
N HIS A 141 3.66 23.22 23.22
CA HIS A 141 2.92 23.33 24.48
C HIS A 141 3.85 23.21 25.70
N LEU A 142 4.89 22.39 25.61
CA LEU A 142 5.97 22.36 26.61
C LEU A 142 6.67 23.72 26.72
N ARG A 143 7.01 24.34 25.59
CA ARG A 143 7.59 25.69 25.54
C ARG A 143 6.68 26.74 26.16
N ASP A 144 5.39 26.75 25.83
CA ASP A 144 4.43 27.70 26.42
C ASP A 144 4.32 27.55 27.94
N LEU A 145 4.27 26.32 28.45
CA LEU A 145 4.27 26.07 29.89
C LEU A 145 5.56 26.56 30.54
N PHE A 146 6.69 26.29 29.91
CA PHE A 146 8.00 26.73 30.32
C PHE A 146 8.12 28.26 30.39
N LEU A 147 7.62 28.99 29.39
CA LEU A 147 7.53 30.46 29.45
C LEU A 147 6.71 30.97 30.64
N THR A 148 5.69 30.23 31.09
CA THR A 148 4.93 30.60 32.30
C THR A 148 5.65 30.27 33.62
N LEU A 149 6.68 29.42 33.59
CA LEU A 149 7.49 29.01 34.73
C LEU A 149 8.81 29.79 34.83
N ASP A 150 9.17 30.56 33.79
CA ASP A 150 10.35 31.44 33.80
C ASP A 150 10.17 32.59 34.82
N LEU A 151 10.61 32.33 36.05
CA LEU A 151 10.50 33.22 37.21
C LEU A 151 11.38 34.46 37.10
N ASN A 152 12.49 34.36 36.37
CA ASN A 152 13.50 35.42 36.29
C ASN A 152 13.41 36.20 34.95
N HIS A 153 12.54 35.75 34.04
CA HIS A 153 12.29 36.33 32.71
C HIS A 153 13.55 36.45 31.85
N ASN A 154 14.50 35.53 32.01
CA ASN A 154 15.74 35.50 31.26
C ASN A 154 15.61 34.69 29.95
N GLY A 155 14.45 34.06 29.69
CA GLY A 155 14.20 33.23 28.51
C GLY A 155 14.79 31.82 28.59
N ILE A 156 15.28 31.40 29.77
CA ILE A 156 16.03 30.16 29.96
C ILE A 156 15.56 29.45 31.23
N ILE A 157 15.29 28.15 31.15
CA ILE A 157 14.86 27.36 32.30
C ILE A 157 15.97 26.44 32.77
N SER A 158 16.39 26.65 34.01
CA SER A 158 17.30 25.77 34.72
C SER A 158 16.57 24.57 35.34
N TRP A 159 17.28 23.47 35.57
CA TRP A 159 16.73 22.33 36.31
C TRP A 159 16.22 22.74 37.70
N SER A 160 16.88 23.69 38.36
CA SER A 160 16.45 24.24 39.67
C SER A 160 15.08 24.88 39.61
N GLU A 161 14.79 25.70 38.59
CA GLU A 161 13.49 26.37 38.43
C GLU A 161 12.39 25.38 38.10
N LEU A 162 12.69 24.39 37.26
CA LEU A 162 11.75 23.30 36.99
C LEU A 162 11.45 22.50 38.26
N GLN A 163 12.48 22.17 39.04
CA GLN A 163 12.36 21.39 40.27
C GLN A 163 11.49 22.10 41.33
N GLU A 164 11.60 23.42 41.45
CA GLU A 164 10.74 24.24 42.34
C GLU A 164 9.27 24.26 41.90
N HIS A 165 8.98 23.83 40.67
CA HIS A 165 7.64 23.83 40.09
C HIS A 165 7.10 22.43 39.77
N LEU A 166 7.79 21.35 40.16
CA LEU A 166 7.29 19.98 40.01
C LEU A 166 5.98 19.72 40.78
N ASP A 167 5.77 20.45 41.88
CA ASP A 167 4.53 20.42 42.66
C ASP A 167 3.43 21.35 42.10
N ASN A 168 3.71 22.11 41.03
CA ASN A 168 2.74 23.00 40.41
C ASN A 168 1.64 22.17 39.73
N PRO A 169 0.35 22.33 40.13
CA PRO A 169 -0.74 21.53 39.58
C PRO A 169 -0.85 21.60 38.06
N LYS A 170 -0.46 22.73 37.43
CA LYS A 170 -0.46 22.87 35.98
C LYS A 170 0.60 22.00 35.30
N LEU A 171 1.83 21.99 35.84
CA LEU A 171 2.93 21.17 35.33
C LEU A 171 2.65 19.68 35.56
N THR A 172 2.16 19.31 36.74
CA THR A 172 1.78 17.92 37.05
C THR A 172 0.64 17.42 36.16
N THR A 173 -0.36 18.27 35.89
CA THR A 173 -1.47 17.91 34.99
C THR A 173 -0.98 17.72 33.56
N PHE A 174 -0.11 18.61 33.08
CA PHE A 174 0.45 18.50 31.75
C PHE A 174 1.35 17.26 31.58
N LEU A 175 2.24 16.98 32.53
CA LEU A 175 3.06 15.76 32.50
C LEU A 175 2.18 14.51 32.39
N LYS A 176 1.06 14.47 33.12
CA LYS A 176 0.06 13.39 33.00
C LYS A 176 -0.64 13.34 31.65
N GLU A 177 -0.90 14.49 31.00
CA GLU A 177 -1.50 14.54 29.66
C GLU A 177 -0.58 13.92 28.59
N ILE A 178 0.73 14.00 28.79
CA ILE A 178 1.75 13.39 27.92
C ILE A 178 2.25 12.03 28.42
N ASP A 179 1.51 11.40 29.34
CA ASP A 179 1.79 10.08 29.92
C ASP A 179 3.16 9.97 30.62
N LEU A 180 3.58 11.07 31.26
CA LEU A 180 4.81 11.17 32.05
C LEU A 180 4.48 11.41 33.54
N ASP A 181 5.20 10.71 34.41
CA ASP A 181 5.16 10.97 35.85
C ASP A 181 6.12 12.10 36.25
N VAL A 182 5.87 12.72 37.41
CA VAL A 182 6.75 13.76 37.97
C VAL A 182 8.18 13.25 38.17
N SER A 183 8.34 11.96 38.48
CA SER A 183 9.65 11.29 38.59
C SER A 183 10.42 11.25 37.27
N GLU A 184 9.74 11.36 36.13
CA GLU A 184 10.31 11.27 34.78
C GLU A 184 10.65 12.66 34.20
N ALA A 185 10.26 13.74 34.88
CA ALA A 185 10.54 15.12 34.47
C ALA A 185 12.05 15.40 34.29
N SER A 186 12.91 14.73 35.08
CA SER A 186 14.38 14.82 34.93
C SER A 186 14.88 14.19 33.63
N GLY A 187 14.23 13.12 33.17
CA GLY A 187 14.50 12.49 31.88
C GLY A 187 14.08 13.39 30.72
N LEU A 188 12.91 14.03 30.83
CA LEU A 188 12.41 14.99 29.84
C LEU A 188 13.31 16.22 29.72
N PHE A 189 13.74 16.79 30.84
CA PHE A 189 14.67 17.94 30.85
C PHE A 189 15.97 17.61 30.10
N ARG A 190 16.56 16.44 30.39
CA ARG A 190 17.76 15.95 29.69
C ARG A 190 17.55 15.69 28.19
N LEU A 191 16.32 15.40 27.76
CA LEU A 191 16.01 15.14 26.37
C LEU A 191 15.86 16.44 25.56
N LEU A 192 15.45 17.51 26.24
CA LEU A 192 15.34 18.87 25.70
C LEU A 192 16.69 19.61 25.74
N ASP A 193 17.49 19.40 26.79
CA ASP A 193 18.87 19.91 26.94
C ASP A 193 19.86 19.14 26.03
N LYS A 194 19.75 19.38 24.72
CA LYS A 194 20.56 18.70 23.69
C LYS A 194 22.04 19.08 23.76
N ASP A 195 22.37 20.26 24.28
CA ASP A 195 23.73 20.78 24.38
C ASP A 195 24.37 20.50 25.74
N GLN A 196 23.64 19.86 26.67
CA GLN A 196 24.07 19.56 28.03
C GLN A 196 24.50 20.81 28.81
N SER A 197 23.90 21.95 28.49
CA SER A 197 24.15 23.23 29.16
C SER A 197 23.56 23.27 30.57
N GLY A 198 22.68 22.33 30.91
CA GLY A 198 21.89 22.35 32.15
C GLY A 198 20.77 23.40 32.12
N MET A 199 20.47 23.92 30.93
CA MET A 199 19.56 25.02 30.67
C MET A 199 18.76 24.73 29.40
N ILE A 200 17.48 25.10 29.38
CA ILE A 200 16.62 24.96 28.20
C ILE A 200 16.21 26.36 27.75
N ASP A 201 16.53 26.70 26.51
CA ASP A 201 16.04 27.93 25.88
C ASP A 201 14.52 27.84 25.67
N ALA A 202 13.79 28.87 26.10
CA ALA A 202 12.34 28.93 26.00
C ALA A 202 11.86 29.39 24.61
N ASP A 203 12.76 29.91 23.75
CA ASP A 203 12.50 30.31 22.35
C ASP A 203 12.62 29.13 21.33
#